data_AF-A0A2R6Q8W8-F1
#
_entry.id   AF-A0A2R6Q8W8-F1
#
_cell.length_a   1.000
_cell.length_b   1.000
_cell.length_c   1.000
_cell.angle_alpha   90.00
_cell.angle_beta   90.00
_cell.angle_gamma   90.00
#
_symmetry.space_group_name_H-M   'P 1'
#
loop_
_entity.id
_entity.type
_entity.pdbx_description
1 polymer ?
#
loop_
_entity_poly.entity_id
_entity_poly.type
_entity_poly.pdbx_seq_one_letter_code
_entity_poly.pdbx_strand_id
1 'polypeptide(L)'
;MANQTQIENLRSEMDCDGGGEELEKLEADVSEMAEKILEYRTTLPDQLKNALASTLAAQRPVFPTRNTDGSESGPSGNPNPDAGQSGKRPLLLLADDQETAKKTQSLRDKISRNVSAMPVLLKRMKDCISRIDSLEPCNGFVHPAFQRKRAS
;
A
#
# COMPACT_ATOMS: atom_id res chain seq x y z
N MET A 1 -4.22 9.48 -80.30
CA MET A 1 -3.61 10.14 -79.13
C MET A 1 -4.65 10.20 -78.01
N ALA A 2 -4.81 9.13 -77.24
CA ALA A 2 -5.83 9.08 -76.18
C ALA A 2 -5.31 8.26 -74.99
N ASN A 3 -4.16 8.66 -74.42
CA ASN A 3 -3.53 7.94 -73.31
C ASN A 3 -2.79 8.88 -72.34
N GLN A 4 -3.26 10.13 -72.19
CA GLN A 4 -2.77 11.02 -71.12
C GLN A 4 -3.89 11.28 -70.11
N THR A 5 -5.12 11.47 -70.59
CA THR A 5 -6.30 11.77 -69.77
C THR A 5 -6.80 10.60 -68.92
N GLN A 6 -6.47 9.36 -69.29
CA GLN A 6 -6.85 8.17 -68.50
C GLN A 6 -5.86 7.85 -67.38
N ILE A 7 -4.60 8.28 -67.50
CA ILE A 7 -3.57 8.06 -66.47
C ILE A 7 -3.74 9.05 -65.31
N GLU A 8 -4.19 10.28 -65.61
CA GLU A 8 -4.48 11.29 -64.57
C GLU A 8 -5.73 10.95 -63.75
N ASN A 9 -6.72 10.28 -64.35
CA ASN A 9 -7.95 9.87 -63.65
C ASN A 9 -7.73 8.68 -62.70
N LEU A 10 -6.68 7.88 -62.88
CA LEU A 10 -6.34 6.76 -61.98
C LEU A 10 -5.41 7.16 -60.83
N ARG A 11 -4.88 8.40 -60.83
CA ARG A 11 -4.04 8.92 -59.74
C ARG A 11 -4.84 9.65 -58.65
N SER A 12 -6.14 9.82 -58.88
CA SER A 12 -7.08 10.49 -57.98
C SER A 12 -8.06 9.50 -57.32
N GLU A 13 -7.66 8.24 -57.17
CA GLU A 13 -8.30 7.30 -56.25
C GLU A 13 -7.23 6.82 -55.28
N MET A 14 -6.66 7.77 -54.53
CA MET A 14 -5.96 7.46 -53.30
C MET A 14 -7.03 7.51 -52.22
N ASP A 15 -7.39 6.35 -51.71
CA ASP A 15 -8.31 6.14 -50.59
C ASP A 15 -8.03 7.12 -49.44
N CYS A 16 -8.81 8.20 -49.38
CA CYS A 16 -8.65 9.27 -48.39
C CYS A 16 -9.95 9.51 -47.61
N ASP A 17 -10.77 8.48 -47.39
CA ASP A 17 -12.10 8.65 -46.76
C ASP A 17 -12.31 7.84 -45.48
N GLY A 18 -11.35 7.02 -45.03
CA GLY A 18 -11.48 6.21 -43.80
C GLY A 18 -10.44 6.49 -42.70
N GLY A 19 -9.22 6.85 -43.07
CA GLY A 19 -8.12 7.01 -42.11
C GLY A 19 -8.11 8.34 -41.35
N GLY A 20 -8.78 9.37 -41.87
CA GLY A 20 -8.81 10.69 -41.24
C GLY A 20 -9.69 10.72 -39.98
N GLU A 21 -10.90 10.15 -40.07
CA GLU A 21 -11.84 10.08 -38.95
C GLU A 21 -11.30 9.17 -37.82
N GLU A 22 -10.65 8.06 -38.17
CA GLU A 22 -10.01 7.17 -37.19
C GLU A 22 -8.83 7.84 -36.49
N LEU A 23 -8.03 8.63 -37.22
CA LEU A 23 -6.92 9.41 -36.67
C LEU A 23 -7.42 10.51 -35.71
N GLU A 24 -8.46 11.26 -36.12
CA GLU A 24 -9.06 12.31 -35.29
C GLU A 24 -9.65 11.73 -33.99
N LYS A 25 -10.34 10.58 -34.10
CA LYS A 25 -10.85 9.86 -32.93
C LYS A 25 -9.71 9.44 -32.00
N LEU A 26 -8.60 8.93 -32.56
CA LEU A 26 -7.46 8.49 -31.76
C LEU A 26 -6.78 9.68 -31.05
N GLU A 27 -6.67 10.83 -31.70
CA GLU A 27 -6.14 12.06 -31.09
C GLU A 27 -7.03 12.56 -29.94
N ALA A 28 -8.35 12.50 -30.12
CA ALA A 28 -9.31 12.81 -29.07
C ALA A 28 -9.18 11.84 -27.88
N ASP A 29 -9.12 10.53 -28.13
CA ASP A 29 -8.96 9.50 -27.10
C ASP A 29 -7.64 9.70 -26.32
N VAL A 30 -6.54 10.04 -27.00
CA VAL A 30 -5.24 10.32 -26.36
C VAL A 30 -5.31 11.58 -25.49
N SER A 31 -5.99 12.63 -25.97
CA SER A 31 -6.19 13.85 -25.19
C SER A 31 -7.03 13.59 -23.93
N GLU A 32 -8.14 12.85 -24.06
CA GLU A 32 -8.99 12.46 -22.92
C GLU A 32 -8.18 11.65 -21.89
N MET A 33 -7.40 10.67 -22.35
CA MET A 33 -6.54 9.88 -21.45
C MET A 33 -5.50 10.74 -20.73
N ALA A 34 -4.90 11.72 -21.41
CA ALA A 34 -3.92 12.62 -20.80
C ALA A 34 -4.56 13.48 -19.70
N GLU A 35 -5.75 14.03 -19.96
CA GLU A 35 -6.51 14.81 -18.99
C GLU A 35 -6.87 13.95 -17.76
N LYS A 36 -7.38 12.73 -17.99
CA LYS A 36 -7.75 11.79 -16.93
C LYS A 36 -6.55 11.34 -16.10
N ILE A 37 -5.39 11.12 -16.71
CA ILE A 37 -4.14 10.82 -16.00
C ILE A 37 -3.73 12.02 -15.12
N LEU A 38 -3.85 13.24 -15.63
CA LEU A 38 -3.53 14.44 -14.88
C LEU A 38 -4.48 14.59 -13.68
N GLU A 39 -5.79 14.39 -13.89
CA GLU A 39 -6.80 14.41 -12.83
C GLU A 39 -6.50 13.38 -11.74
N TYR A 40 -6.18 12.12 -12.09
CA TYR A 40 -5.82 11.12 -11.10
C TYR A 40 -4.52 11.48 -10.37
N ARG A 41 -3.52 12.01 -11.07
CA ARG A 41 -2.26 12.41 -10.42
C ARG A 41 -2.45 13.55 -9.42
N THR A 42 -3.38 14.46 -9.68
CA THR A 42 -3.65 15.58 -8.78
C THR A 42 -4.59 15.22 -7.63
N THR A 43 -5.58 14.36 -7.86
CA THR A 43 -6.64 14.08 -6.86
C THR A 43 -6.39 12.84 -6.00
N LEU A 44 -5.84 11.77 -6.59
CA LEU A 44 -5.73 10.47 -5.95
C LEU A 44 -4.81 10.45 -4.72
N PRO A 45 -3.66 11.18 -4.70
CA PRO A 45 -2.83 11.27 -3.49
C PRO A 45 -3.58 11.87 -2.29
N ASP A 46 -4.34 12.94 -2.50
CA ASP A 46 -5.10 13.61 -1.44
C ASP A 46 -6.28 12.77 -0.97
N GLN A 47 -6.99 12.11 -1.91
CA GLN A 47 -8.06 11.16 -1.57
C GLN A 47 -7.55 10.03 -0.68
N LEU A 48 -6.41 9.41 -1.04
CA LEU A 48 -5.80 8.35 -0.23
C LEU A 48 -5.34 8.85 1.14
N LYS A 49 -4.69 10.02 1.19
CA LYS A 49 -4.26 10.64 2.45
C LYS A 49 -5.44 10.87 3.38
N ASN A 50 -6.53 11.43 2.88
CA ASN A 50 -7.73 11.73 3.66
C ASN A 50 -8.46 10.45 4.11
N ALA A 51 -8.53 9.44 3.25
CA ALA A 51 -9.12 8.14 3.57
C ALA A 51 -8.32 7.41 4.66
N LEU A 52 -6.99 7.41 4.56
CA LEU A 52 -6.11 6.82 5.57
C LEU A 52 -6.17 7.60 6.90
N ALA A 53 -6.16 8.93 6.86
CA ALA A 53 -6.31 9.76 8.05
C ALA A 53 -7.64 9.48 8.77
N SER A 54 -8.74 9.38 8.03
CA SER A 54 -10.07 9.03 8.56
C SER A 54 -10.07 7.64 9.19
N THR A 55 -9.48 6.66 8.51
CA THR A 55 -9.41 5.27 9.00
C THR A 55 -8.57 5.16 10.27
N LEU A 56 -7.43 5.84 10.33
CA LEU A 56 -6.56 5.87 11.50
C LEU A 56 -7.22 6.62 12.66
N ALA A 57 -7.93 7.70 12.40
CA ALA A 57 -8.68 8.44 13.41
C ALA A 57 -9.79 7.58 14.04
N ALA A 58 -10.54 6.84 13.22
CA ALA A 58 -11.58 5.92 13.69
C ALA A 58 -11.01 4.75 14.53
N GLN A 59 -9.77 4.34 14.27
CA GLN A 59 -9.10 3.27 14.99
C GLN A 59 -8.23 3.75 16.16
N ARG A 60 -8.15 5.07 16.44
CA ARG A 60 -7.34 5.56 17.56
C ARG A 60 -7.90 5.00 18.86
N PRO A 61 -7.09 4.26 19.64
CA PRO A 61 -7.48 3.86 20.98
C PRO A 61 -7.71 5.13 21.81
N VAL A 62 -8.90 5.24 22.40
CA VAL A 62 -9.18 6.27 23.41
C VAL A 62 -8.44 5.86 24.67
N PHE A 63 -7.22 6.35 24.83
CA PHE A 63 -6.55 6.28 26.11
C PHE A 63 -7.29 7.21 27.07
N PRO A 64 -7.66 6.75 28.29
CA PRO A 64 -8.16 7.66 29.30
C PRO A 64 -7.09 8.73 29.50
N THR A 65 -7.41 9.97 29.14
CA THR A 65 -6.63 11.13 29.55
C THR A 65 -6.66 11.08 31.07
N ARG A 66 -5.59 10.58 31.68
CA ARG A 66 -5.36 10.79 33.11
C ARG A 66 -5.18 12.29 33.22
N ASN A 67 -6.27 12.98 33.54
CA ASN A 67 -6.30 14.41 33.74
C ASN A 67 -5.07 14.78 34.57
N THR A 68 -4.11 15.42 33.91
CA THR A 68 -3.09 16.20 34.59
C THR A 68 -3.76 17.51 35.00
N ASP A 69 -4.74 17.41 35.88
CA ASP A 69 -4.86 18.44 36.90
C ASP A 69 -3.80 18.11 37.94
N GLY A 70 -3.12 19.16 38.37
CA GLY A 70 -1.81 19.07 38.97
C GLY A 70 -1.71 18.20 40.22
N SER A 71 -0.44 17.94 40.52
CA SER A 71 0.07 17.60 41.83
C SER A 71 -0.05 16.13 42.29
N GLU A 72 1.15 15.55 42.40
CA GLU A 72 1.70 14.75 43.53
C GLU A 72 1.81 13.23 43.40
N SER A 73 3.08 12.83 43.42
CA SER A 73 3.67 11.66 44.08
C SER A 73 3.23 10.26 43.66
N GLY A 74 4.20 9.55 43.07
CA GLY A 74 4.10 8.11 42.82
C GLY A 74 4.01 7.30 44.12
N PRO A 75 3.33 6.14 44.12
CA PRO A 75 3.25 5.30 45.30
C PRO A 75 4.43 4.34 45.33
N SER A 76 5.52 4.76 45.99
CA SER A 76 6.38 3.83 46.72
C SER A 76 5.79 3.69 48.12
N GLY A 77 5.08 2.60 48.39
CA GLY A 77 4.54 2.36 49.72
C GLY A 77 3.76 1.05 49.81
N ASN A 78 4.32 0.11 50.58
CA ASN A 78 3.74 -1.18 50.98
C ASN A 78 2.24 -1.12 51.37
N PRO A 79 1.46 -2.18 51.11
CA PRO A 79 0.09 -2.24 51.59
C PRO A 79 0.04 -2.66 53.07
N ASN A 80 -0.47 -1.77 53.94
CA ASN A 80 -0.98 -2.17 55.25
C ASN A 80 -2.47 -2.54 55.11
N PRO A 81 -2.96 -3.67 55.67
CA PRO A 81 -4.35 -4.08 55.50
C PRO A 81 -5.16 -3.74 56.74
N ASP A 82 -5.58 -2.49 56.90
CA ASP A 82 -6.76 -2.20 57.73
C ASP A 82 -7.33 -0.81 57.44
N ALA A 83 -8.45 -0.77 56.72
CA ALA A 83 -9.44 0.31 56.74
C ALA A 83 -10.52 -0.03 55.71
N GLY A 84 -11.54 -0.78 56.15
CA GLY A 84 -12.73 -1.01 55.35
C GLY A 84 -13.42 0.29 54.99
N GLN A 85 -13.79 0.45 53.72
CA GLN A 85 -14.95 1.23 53.30
C GLN A 85 -15.55 0.60 52.04
N SER A 86 -16.71 0.00 52.25
CA SER A 86 -17.62 -0.55 51.25
C SER A 86 -18.14 0.56 50.34
N GLY A 87 -18.14 0.31 49.02
CA GLY A 87 -18.88 1.12 48.06
C GLY A 87 -18.31 1.11 46.64
N LYS A 88 -18.80 0.21 45.79
CA LYS A 88 -18.73 0.25 44.31
C LYS A 88 -17.38 0.02 43.61
N ARG A 89 -16.40 -0.64 44.22
CA ARG A 89 -15.11 -1.01 43.57
C ARG A 89 -15.02 -2.39 42.89
N PRO A 90 -15.90 -3.39 43.11
CA PRO A 90 -15.72 -4.71 42.47
C PRO A 90 -15.91 -4.71 40.95
N LEU A 91 -16.83 -3.89 40.42
CA LEU A 91 -17.24 -3.98 39.00
C LEU A 91 -16.19 -3.45 38.03
N LEU A 92 -15.47 -2.37 38.39
CA LEU A 92 -14.43 -1.78 37.53
C LEU A 92 -13.15 -2.63 37.47
N LEU A 93 -12.75 -3.24 38.60
CA LEU A 93 -11.58 -4.12 38.64
C LEU A 93 -11.81 -5.38 37.80
N LEU A 94 -12.99 -6.00 37.91
CA LEU A 94 -13.36 -7.17 37.11
C LEU A 94 -13.44 -6.88 35.61
N ALA A 95 -13.87 -5.66 35.22
CA ALA A 95 -13.96 -5.26 33.82
C ALA A 95 -12.56 -5.06 33.19
N ASP A 96 -11.66 -4.38 33.90
CA ASP A 96 -10.26 -4.20 33.48
C ASP A 96 -9.50 -5.53 33.43
N ASP A 97 -9.73 -6.43 34.40
CA ASP A 97 -9.14 -7.77 34.43
C ASP A 97 -9.62 -8.63 33.25
N GLN A 98 -10.89 -8.48 32.84
CA GLN A 98 -11.42 -9.19 31.68
C GLN A 98 -10.89 -8.61 30.36
N GLU A 99 -10.75 -7.28 30.25
CA GLU A 99 -10.19 -6.63 29.06
C GLU A 99 -8.71 -6.98 28.88
N THR A 100 -7.93 -6.94 29.97
CA THR A 100 -6.51 -7.31 29.98
C THR A 100 -6.31 -8.79 29.65
N ALA A 101 -7.17 -9.69 30.14
CA ALA A 101 -7.16 -11.10 29.76
C ALA A 101 -7.42 -11.30 28.25
N LYS A 102 -8.41 -10.60 27.69
CA LYS A 102 -8.71 -10.65 26.23
C LYS A 102 -7.54 -10.13 25.39
N LYS A 103 -6.92 -9.02 25.81
CA LYS A 103 -5.72 -8.46 25.15
C LYS A 103 -4.55 -9.44 25.20
N THR A 104 -4.33 -10.09 26.34
CA THR A 104 -3.28 -11.10 26.52
C THR A 104 -3.51 -12.31 25.61
N GLN A 105 -4.75 -12.77 25.51
CA GLN A 105 -5.09 -13.89 24.63
C GLN A 105 -4.91 -13.52 23.15
N SER A 106 -5.36 -12.33 22.74
CA SER A 106 -5.16 -11.82 21.37
C SER A 106 -3.67 -11.74 20.99
N LEU A 107 -2.81 -11.30 21.92
CA LEU A 107 -1.37 -11.27 21.72
C LEU A 107 -0.79 -12.68 21.52
N ARG A 108 -1.18 -13.63 22.38
CA ARG A 108 -0.76 -15.03 22.26
C ARG A 108 -1.18 -15.62 20.92
N ASP A 109 -2.41 -15.38 20.47
CA ASP A 109 -2.89 -15.86 19.18
C ASP A 109 -2.10 -15.26 18.00
N LYS A 110 -1.74 -13.97 18.08
CA LYS A 110 -0.90 -13.32 17.05
C LYS A 110 0.50 -13.91 17.02
N ILE A 111 1.12 -14.13 18.18
CA ILE A 111 2.42 -14.77 18.28
C ILE A 111 2.35 -16.18 17.70
N SER A 112 1.36 -16.98 18.10
CA SER A 112 1.17 -18.35 17.60
C SER A 112 0.97 -18.38 16.08
N ARG A 113 0.15 -17.49 15.52
CA ARG A 113 -0.02 -17.38 14.06
C ARG A 113 1.31 -17.04 13.38
N ASN A 114 2.07 -16.08 13.88
CA ASN A 114 3.37 -15.74 13.32
C ASN A 114 4.36 -16.90 13.39
N VAL A 115 4.47 -17.56 14.56
CA VAL A 115 5.33 -18.75 14.74
C VAL A 115 4.94 -19.85 13.76
N SER A 116 3.64 -20.06 13.52
CA SER A 116 3.17 -21.06 12.55
C SER A 116 3.49 -20.70 11.08
N ALA A 117 3.58 -19.42 10.74
CA ALA A 117 3.88 -18.96 9.38
C ALA A 117 5.39 -18.94 9.06
N MET A 118 6.23 -18.79 10.08
CA MET A 118 7.69 -18.70 9.92
C MET A 118 8.32 -19.86 9.13
N PRO A 119 7.97 -21.15 9.37
CA PRO A 119 8.54 -22.27 8.61
C PRO A 119 8.30 -22.15 7.10
N VAL A 120 7.11 -21.67 6.70
CA VAL A 120 6.75 -21.49 5.28
C VAL A 120 7.56 -20.35 4.66
N LEU A 121 7.70 -19.24 5.37
CA LEU A 121 8.51 -18.09 4.94
C LEU A 121 9.98 -18.48 4.78
N LEU A 122 10.55 -19.15 5.77
CA LEU A 122 11.95 -19.59 5.75
C LEU A 122 12.23 -20.57 4.61
N LYS A 123 11.31 -21.51 4.37
CA LYS A 123 11.39 -22.42 3.22
C LYS A 123 11.40 -21.64 1.90
N ARG A 124 10.46 -20.70 1.72
CA ARG A 124 10.39 -19.88 0.51
C ARG A 124 11.66 -19.05 0.30
N MET A 125 12.18 -18.44 1.37
CA MET A 125 13.42 -17.66 1.30
C MET A 125 14.59 -18.53 0.84
N LYS A 126 14.73 -19.73 1.42
CA LYS A 126 15.74 -20.71 1.01
C LYS A 126 15.60 -21.08 -0.47
N ASP A 127 14.38 -21.35 -0.93
CA ASP A 127 14.11 -21.72 -2.32
C ASP A 127 14.45 -20.56 -3.27
N CYS A 128 14.14 -19.31 -2.91
CA CYS A 128 14.51 -18.13 -3.70
C CYS A 128 16.03 -17.95 -3.81
N ILE A 129 16.76 -18.06 -2.70
CA ILE A 129 18.23 -17.98 -2.70
C ILE A 129 18.81 -19.08 -3.59
N SER A 130 18.35 -20.32 -3.41
CA SER A 130 18.82 -21.46 -4.22
C SER A 130 18.56 -21.25 -5.72
N ARG A 131 17.42 -20.65 -6.07
CA ARG A 131 17.13 -20.29 -7.47
C ARG A 131 18.10 -19.26 -8.00
N ILE A 132 18.36 -18.19 -7.25
CA ILE A 132 19.30 -17.13 -7.63
C ILE A 132 20.71 -17.69 -7.82
N ASP A 133 21.18 -18.53 -6.89
CA ASP A 133 22.51 -19.15 -6.96
C ASP A 133 22.64 -20.13 -8.14
N SER A 134 21.53 -20.76 -8.54
CA SER A 134 21.48 -21.63 -9.73
C SER A 134 21.35 -20.88 -11.05
N LEU A 135 21.11 -19.57 -11.04
CA LEU A 135 21.09 -18.78 -12.27
C LEU A 135 22.53 -18.70 -12.78
N GLU A 136 22.77 -19.19 -14.00
CA GLU A 136 23.99 -18.83 -14.69
C GLU A 136 24.06 -17.30 -14.81
N PRO A 137 25.25 -16.69 -14.64
CA PRO A 137 25.44 -15.29 -14.94
C PRO A 137 24.90 -15.02 -16.33
N CYS A 138 23.90 -14.15 -16.42
CA CYS A 138 23.30 -13.81 -17.71
C CYS A 138 24.37 -13.12 -18.56
N ASN A 139 25.04 -13.89 -19.42
CA ASN A 139 25.85 -13.40 -20.54
C ASN A 139 24.97 -12.91 -21.70
N GLY A 140 23.67 -12.71 -21.45
CA GLY A 140 22.77 -12.08 -22.40
C GLY A 140 23.30 -10.71 -22.81
N PHE A 141 22.99 -10.31 -24.03
CA PHE A 141 23.27 -8.99 -24.59
C PHE A 141 22.62 -7.90 -23.71
N VAL A 142 23.24 -7.57 -22.58
CA VAL A 142 22.89 -6.39 -21.80
C VAL A 142 23.25 -5.22 -22.67
N HIS A 143 22.23 -4.48 -23.11
CA HIS A 143 22.43 -3.33 -23.99
C HIS A 143 23.52 -2.42 -23.40
N PRO A 144 24.50 -1.95 -24.18
CA PRO A 144 25.68 -1.24 -23.67
C PRO A 144 25.38 -0.05 -22.77
N ALA A 145 24.22 0.60 -22.97
CA ALA A 145 23.75 1.69 -22.11
C ALA A 145 23.54 1.31 -20.63
N PHE A 146 23.30 0.03 -20.33
CA PHE A 146 23.09 -0.48 -18.97
C PHE A 146 24.32 -1.19 -18.40
N GLN A 147 25.44 -1.22 -19.14
CA GLN A 147 26.67 -1.81 -18.63
C GLN A 147 27.41 -0.80 -17.74
N ARG A 148 27.68 -1.19 -16.50
CA ARG A 148 28.52 -0.41 -15.60
C ARG A 148 29.95 -0.39 -16.14
N LYS A 149 30.46 0.78 -16.53
CA LYS A 149 31.87 0.94 -16.90
C LYS A 149 32.74 0.50 -15.72
N ARG A 150 33.61 -0.49 -15.92
CA ARG A 150 34.66 -0.79 -14.94
C ARG A 150 35.67 0.34 -15.02
N ALA A 151 35.87 1.06 -13.91
CA ALA A 151 36.99 1.98 -13.79
C ALA A 151 38.27 1.13 -13.70
N SER A 152 39.27 1.49 -14.52
CA SER A 152 40.60 0.88 -14.51
C SER A 152 41.44 1.39 -13.37
#